data_AF-A0A7X8KWV3-F1
#
_entry.id   AF-A0A7X8KWV3-F1
#
_cell.length_a   1.000
_cell.length_b   1.000
_cell.length_c   1.000
_cell.angle_alpha   90.00
_cell.angle_beta   90.00
_cell.angle_gamma   90.00
#
_symmetry.space_group_name_H-M   'P 1'
#
loop_
_entity.id
_entity.type
_entity.pdbx_description
1 polymer ?
#
loop_
_entity_poly.entity_id
_entity_poly.type
_entity_poly.pdbx_seq_one_letter_code
_entity_poly.pdbx_strand_id
1 'polypeptide(L)'
;MNRILVLILFCVIIIGSSCSKYRENNGESDYKTEGSIDEPDEITDGETGADTNDESSIDIQTETEDKIPANDSESQDAEEVISKNKVKIVYPNGDVYEGEMKNGMMDGYGIYTYANGDVYEGEFKENKQDGYGKLTSPNKFVYEGQMKKGMMDGYGIYTYSNGDVYEGEFKENVQEGKGKFTVPNKYVYEGEFKDDFINGHGVTTYANGDKYEGEFVKGMKEGLGTYTYANGNKYVGSFKNGKKHGSGVLYYIDGTLEEGRWENDVLVSSNPEKDDSAQEGDTQE
;
A
#
# COMPACT_ATOMS: atom_id res chain seq x y z
N MET A 1 -0.03 20.86 30.53
CA MET A 1 0.97 20.06 29.79
C MET A 1 0.41 18.66 29.65
N ASN A 2 -0.09 18.32 28.45
CA ASN A 2 -0.33 16.97 27.94
C ASN A 2 -1.01 17.13 26.57
N ARG A 3 -0.20 17.08 25.51
CA ARG A 3 -0.64 17.11 24.12
C ARG A 3 0.06 15.97 23.39
N ILE A 4 -0.41 14.74 23.61
CA ILE A 4 -0.16 13.60 22.73
C ILE A 4 -1.46 12.80 22.72
N LEU A 5 -2.38 13.16 21.82
CA LEU A 5 -3.54 12.33 21.49
C LEU A 5 -3.86 12.57 20.00
N VAL A 6 -3.57 11.52 19.21
CA VAL A 6 -4.26 11.11 17.98
C VAL A 6 -4.40 12.18 16.89
N LEU A 7 -3.38 12.25 16.02
CA LEU A 7 -3.54 12.68 14.62
C LEU A 7 -3.70 11.42 13.76
N ILE A 8 -4.91 10.86 13.78
CA ILE A 8 -5.40 9.97 12.71
C ILE A 8 -6.48 10.80 12.05
N LEU A 9 -6.17 11.47 10.94
CA LEU A 9 -7.19 12.05 10.06
C LEU A 9 -6.62 12.41 8.68
N PHE A 10 -7.22 11.79 7.66
CA PHE A 10 -7.30 12.14 6.24
C PHE A 10 -6.02 12.34 5.41
N CYS A 11 -5.69 11.30 4.64
CA CYS A 11 -5.39 11.44 3.20
C CYS A 11 -6.12 10.32 2.43
N VAL A 12 -7.45 10.35 2.45
CA VAL A 12 -8.26 9.76 1.38
C VAL A 12 -8.59 10.91 0.45
N ILE A 13 -7.72 11.16 -0.53
CA ILE A 13 -8.04 11.98 -1.70
C ILE A 13 -8.02 11.05 -2.90
N ILE A 14 -9.23 10.59 -3.23
CA ILE A 14 -9.79 10.46 -4.57
C ILE A 14 -8.77 10.17 -5.68
N ILE A 15 -8.56 8.89 -5.97
CA ILE A 15 -8.45 8.44 -7.36
C ILE A 15 -9.86 7.98 -7.76
N GLY A 16 -10.37 8.56 -8.83
CA GLY A 16 -11.77 8.51 -9.21
C GLY A 16 -12.33 7.10 -9.37
N SER A 17 -13.48 6.90 -8.74
CA SER A 17 -14.64 6.11 -9.19
C SER A 17 -14.43 5.25 -10.43
N SER A 18 -14.13 3.97 -10.21
CA SER A 18 -14.99 2.87 -10.66
C SER A 18 -14.61 1.59 -9.92
N CYS A 19 -15.64 0.94 -9.39
CA CYS A 19 -15.67 -0.37 -8.75
C CYS A 19 -15.55 -0.46 -7.21
N SER A 20 -16.53 -1.18 -6.68
CA SER A 20 -16.76 -1.71 -5.34
C SER A 20 -17.31 -0.76 -4.25
N LYS A 21 -18.62 -0.89 -4.07
CA LYS A 21 -19.39 -0.45 -2.91
C LYS A 21 -18.94 -1.25 -1.69
N TYR A 22 -18.47 -0.58 -0.65
CA TYR A 22 -18.68 -1.03 0.73
C TYR A 22 -19.39 0.10 1.48
N ARG A 23 -20.66 -0.14 1.82
CA ARG A 23 -21.56 0.81 2.47
C ARG A 23 -21.75 0.31 3.90
N GLU A 24 -21.06 0.92 4.86
CA GLU A 24 -21.38 0.78 6.27
C GLU A 24 -22.65 1.60 6.59
N ASN A 25 -23.66 0.93 7.13
CA ASN A 25 -24.75 1.57 7.87
C ASN A 25 -24.51 1.26 9.36
N ASN A 26 -24.25 2.30 10.17
CA ASN A 26 -24.41 2.22 11.61
C ASN A 26 -25.79 2.79 11.98
N GLY A 27 -26.63 1.95 12.55
CA GLY A 27 -27.92 2.28 13.17
C GLY A 27 -28.25 1.21 14.21
N GLU A 28 -28.47 1.66 15.43
CA GLU A 28 -28.52 0.94 16.69
C GLU A 28 -29.84 0.16 16.92
N SER A 29 -29.73 -0.94 17.70
CA SER A 29 -30.74 -1.70 18.48
C SER A 29 -32.03 -2.23 17.81
N ASP A 30 -32.23 -3.56 17.80
CA ASP A 30 -33.15 -4.28 18.73
C ASP A 30 -33.44 -5.74 18.29
N TYR A 31 -33.86 -6.54 19.26
CA TYR A 31 -33.95 -8.00 19.33
C TYR A 31 -35.05 -8.68 18.45
N LYS A 32 -34.80 -9.96 18.09
CA LYS A 32 -35.73 -11.02 17.62
C LYS A 32 -36.29 -10.83 16.19
N THR A 33 -36.54 -11.84 15.34
CA THR A 33 -36.89 -13.26 15.49
C THR A 33 -36.73 -13.96 14.12
N GLU A 34 -36.60 -15.29 14.11
CA GLU A 34 -36.58 -16.17 12.94
C GLU A 34 -37.81 -16.05 12.02
N GLY A 35 -37.62 -16.36 10.73
CA GLY A 35 -38.72 -16.46 9.76
C GLY A 35 -38.24 -16.66 8.32
N SER A 36 -38.09 -17.93 7.95
CA SER A 36 -38.04 -18.50 6.60
C SER A 36 -39.11 -17.96 5.63
N ILE A 37 -38.87 -18.10 4.32
CA ILE A 37 -39.76 -18.72 3.29
C ILE A 37 -39.46 -18.16 1.87
N ASP A 38 -39.05 -19.08 1.01
CA ASP A 38 -39.39 -19.33 -0.40
C ASP A 38 -39.24 -18.25 -1.51
N GLU A 39 -38.36 -18.59 -2.46
CA GLU A 39 -38.52 -18.45 -3.92
C GLU A 39 -39.97 -18.79 -4.38
N PRO A 40 -40.50 -18.31 -5.54
CA PRO A 40 -39.98 -18.79 -6.83
C PRO A 40 -40.26 -17.99 -8.12
N ASP A 41 -39.62 -18.53 -9.17
CA ASP A 41 -40.03 -18.72 -10.57
C ASP A 41 -39.98 -17.61 -11.64
N GLU A 42 -39.25 -18.00 -12.69
CA GLU A 42 -39.32 -17.79 -14.14
C GLU A 42 -40.59 -17.11 -14.73
N ILE A 43 -40.39 -16.40 -15.85
CA ILE A 43 -41.06 -16.69 -17.13
C ILE A 43 -40.32 -16.00 -18.30
N THR A 44 -40.44 -16.71 -19.41
CA THR A 44 -39.83 -16.78 -20.73
C THR A 44 -40.23 -15.72 -21.79
N ASP A 45 -39.33 -15.61 -22.79
CA ASP A 45 -39.51 -15.46 -24.25
C ASP A 45 -40.07 -14.18 -24.92
N GLY A 46 -39.44 -13.81 -26.04
CA GLY A 46 -40.13 -13.17 -27.17
C GLY A 46 -39.30 -12.23 -28.05
N GLU A 47 -38.89 -12.72 -29.22
CA GLU A 47 -38.19 -12.03 -30.31
C GLU A 47 -38.96 -10.84 -30.94
N THR A 48 -38.23 -9.90 -31.60
CA THR A 48 -38.29 -9.56 -33.04
C THR A 48 -37.91 -8.10 -33.34
N GLY A 49 -37.15 -7.89 -34.44
CA GLY A 49 -37.45 -6.82 -35.41
C GLY A 49 -36.61 -5.54 -35.43
N ALA A 50 -35.50 -5.59 -36.17
CA ALA A 50 -35.04 -4.65 -37.22
C ALA A 50 -35.03 -3.10 -37.06
N ASP A 51 -33.83 -2.58 -37.37
CA ASP A 51 -33.50 -1.35 -38.11
C ASP A 51 -33.89 0.04 -37.55
N THR A 52 -32.88 0.85 -37.23
CA THR A 52 -32.47 1.97 -38.10
C THR A 52 -31.12 2.57 -37.68
N ASN A 53 -30.38 2.94 -38.71
CA ASN A 53 -29.03 3.49 -38.74
C ASN A 53 -28.89 4.83 -38.00
N ASP A 54 -27.76 5.02 -37.32
CA ASP A 54 -27.11 6.35 -37.24
C ASP A 54 -25.60 6.17 -36.96
N GLU A 55 -24.83 5.99 -38.03
CA GLU A 55 -23.37 6.10 -37.99
C GLU A 55 -22.99 7.58 -38.05
N SER A 56 -22.40 8.10 -36.97
CA SER A 56 -21.68 9.37 -37.01
C SER A 56 -20.21 9.11 -37.28
N SER A 57 -19.81 9.43 -38.50
CA SER A 57 -18.48 9.35 -39.09
C SER A 57 -17.48 10.25 -38.35
N ILE A 58 -16.35 9.68 -37.92
CA ILE A 58 -15.14 10.42 -37.52
C ILE A 58 -14.14 10.34 -38.68
N ASP A 59 -13.73 11.50 -39.18
CA ASP A 59 -12.77 11.65 -40.28
C ASP A 59 -11.38 11.14 -39.88
N ILE A 60 -10.94 10.04 -40.52
CA ILE A 60 -9.57 9.54 -40.50
C ILE A 60 -8.99 9.79 -41.89
N GLN A 61 -8.04 10.72 -42.01
CA GLN A 61 -7.26 10.88 -43.24
C GLN A 61 -6.05 9.95 -43.20
N THR A 62 -6.05 8.92 -44.05
CA THR A 62 -4.90 8.09 -44.39
C THR A 62 -4.78 8.02 -45.91
N GLU A 63 -3.69 8.54 -46.47
CA GLU A 63 -3.34 8.33 -47.88
C GLU A 63 -2.29 7.21 -48.00
N THR A 64 -2.55 6.26 -48.90
CA THR A 64 -1.65 5.18 -49.31
C THR A 64 -1.36 5.31 -50.80
N GLU A 65 -0.10 5.33 -51.21
CA GLU A 65 0.31 4.93 -52.56
C GLU A 65 1.63 4.14 -52.53
N ASP A 66 1.62 3.00 -53.22
CA ASP A 66 2.74 2.08 -53.45
C ASP A 66 3.66 2.58 -54.59
N LYS A 67 4.99 2.43 -54.42
CA LYS A 67 5.87 1.56 -55.25
C LYS A 67 7.37 1.79 -54.99
N ILE A 68 8.06 0.66 -54.81
CA ILE A 68 9.52 0.48 -54.64
C ILE A 68 10.26 0.69 -55.98
N PRO A 69 11.52 1.16 -55.95
CA PRO A 69 12.59 0.30 -56.48
C PRO A 69 13.81 0.21 -55.53
N ALA A 70 14.43 -0.96 -55.55
CA ALA A 70 15.67 -1.27 -54.82
C ALA A 70 16.91 -0.78 -55.57
N ASN A 71 17.93 -0.27 -54.86
CA ASN A 71 19.32 -0.73 -55.02
C ASN A 71 20.26 -0.26 -53.89
N ASP A 72 20.99 -1.24 -53.37
CA ASP A 72 22.22 -1.35 -52.56
C ASP A 72 23.12 -0.12 -52.26
N SER A 73 23.45 0.10 -50.97
CA SER A 73 24.78 -0.18 -50.35
C SER A 73 25.09 0.66 -49.09
N GLU A 74 25.46 -0.07 -48.03
CA GLU A 74 26.36 0.24 -46.89
C GLU A 74 26.26 1.53 -46.05
N SER A 75 25.66 1.33 -44.85
CA SER A 75 26.26 1.49 -43.51
C SER A 75 26.49 2.86 -42.87
N GLN A 76 26.12 2.91 -41.58
CA GLN A 76 26.47 3.85 -40.51
C GLN A 76 25.64 5.14 -40.45
N ASP A 77 24.50 5.04 -39.74
CA ASP A 77 24.10 5.91 -38.61
C ASP A 77 22.74 5.38 -38.09
N ALA A 78 22.80 4.37 -37.21
CA ALA A 78 21.64 3.69 -36.65
C ALA A 78 21.09 4.40 -35.40
N GLU A 79 20.92 5.73 -35.48
CA GLU A 79 20.45 6.55 -34.35
C GLU A 79 19.47 7.65 -34.78
N GLU A 80 18.59 7.41 -35.77
CA GLU A 80 17.43 8.30 -35.98
C GLU A 80 16.26 7.63 -36.75
N VAL A 81 15.75 6.49 -36.28
CA VAL A 81 14.47 5.93 -36.79
C VAL A 81 13.63 5.34 -35.65
N ILE A 82 13.30 6.13 -34.62
CA ILE A 82 12.20 5.80 -33.68
C ILE A 82 11.43 7.07 -33.30
N SER A 83 10.81 7.76 -34.29
CA SER A 83 9.90 8.88 -34.01
C SER A 83 8.52 8.77 -34.67
N LYS A 84 8.24 7.69 -35.41
CA LYS A 84 7.06 7.64 -36.30
C LYS A 84 5.73 7.25 -35.66
N ASN A 85 5.71 6.75 -34.42
CA ASN A 85 4.47 6.28 -33.77
C ASN A 85 4.10 7.04 -32.48
N LYS A 86 4.72 8.20 -32.22
CA LYS A 86 4.32 9.05 -31.09
C LYS A 86 3.26 10.05 -31.53
N VAL A 87 2.19 10.17 -30.76
CA VAL A 87 1.13 11.15 -30.97
C VAL A 87 1.00 12.06 -29.76
N LYS A 88 0.34 13.20 -29.97
CA LYS A 88 -0.17 14.06 -28.90
C LYS A 88 -1.68 14.14 -29.03
N ILE A 89 -2.40 13.69 -28.01
CA ILE A 89 -3.87 13.73 -27.94
C ILE A 89 -4.24 14.70 -26.83
N VAL A 90 -5.06 15.69 -27.14
CA VAL A 90 -5.67 16.61 -26.16
C VAL A 90 -7.14 16.24 -26.05
N TYR A 91 -7.55 15.78 -24.88
CA TYR A 91 -8.92 15.33 -24.64
C TYR A 91 -9.83 16.52 -24.25
N PRO A 92 -11.15 16.44 -24.50
CA PRO A 92 -12.10 17.51 -24.14
C PRO A 92 -12.15 17.83 -22.64
N ASN A 93 -11.79 16.88 -21.77
CA ASN A 93 -11.73 17.07 -20.33
C ASN A 93 -10.46 17.81 -19.86
N GLY A 94 -9.53 18.10 -20.78
CA GLY A 94 -8.25 18.75 -20.49
C GLY A 94 -7.08 17.79 -20.29
N ASP A 95 -7.30 16.47 -20.29
CA ASP A 95 -6.21 15.50 -20.24
C ASP A 95 -5.37 15.56 -21.52
N VAL A 96 -4.08 15.25 -21.40
CA VAL A 96 -3.15 15.23 -22.52
C VAL A 96 -2.35 13.94 -22.49
N TYR A 97 -2.38 13.18 -23.58
CA TYR A 97 -1.49 12.04 -23.79
C TYR A 97 -0.42 12.36 -24.82
N GLU A 98 0.83 12.03 -24.52
CA GLU A 98 1.97 12.10 -25.43
C GLU A 98 2.72 10.76 -25.40
N GLY A 99 2.62 9.95 -26.45
CA GLY A 99 3.23 8.63 -26.41
C GLY A 99 2.92 7.73 -27.60
N GLU A 100 3.37 6.49 -27.48
CA GLU A 100 3.22 5.45 -28.50
C GLU A 100 1.76 5.00 -28.63
N MET A 101 1.36 4.65 -29.86
CA MET A 101 0.04 4.12 -30.16
C MET A 101 0.15 2.84 -30.98
N LYS A 102 -0.77 1.90 -30.72
CA LYS A 102 -0.97 0.70 -31.52
C LYS A 102 -2.46 0.44 -31.70
N ASN A 103 -2.90 0.22 -32.94
CA ASN A 103 -4.30 -0.06 -33.27
C ASN A 103 -5.30 0.97 -32.68
N GLY A 104 -4.92 2.25 -32.67
CA GLY A 104 -5.74 3.32 -32.11
C GLY A 104 -5.81 3.37 -30.58
N MET A 105 -5.00 2.56 -29.88
CA MET A 105 -4.92 2.53 -28.41
C MET A 105 -3.54 2.97 -27.92
N MET A 106 -3.47 3.54 -26.72
CA MET A 106 -2.22 3.75 -26.00
C MET A 106 -1.62 2.37 -25.67
N ASP A 107 -0.48 2.07 -26.26
CA ASP A 107 0.22 0.79 -26.15
C ASP A 107 1.72 1.05 -26.41
N GLY A 108 2.56 0.75 -25.43
CA GLY A 108 3.96 1.17 -25.39
C GLY A 108 4.18 2.30 -24.38
N TYR A 109 5.26 3.06 -24.54
CA TYR A 109 5.63 4.10 -23.58
C TYR A 109 4.92 5.44 -23.86
N GLY A 110 4.47 6.12 -22.80
CA GLY A 110 3.85 7.44 -22.92
C GLY A 110 3.78 8.24 -21.64
N ILE A 111 3.37 9.49 -21.80
CA ILE A 111 3.12 10.46 -20.73
C ILE A 111 1.65 10.85 -20.78
N TYR A 112 0.93 10.70 -19.67
CA TYR A 112 -0.45 11.11 -19.51
C TYR A 112 -0.52 12.19 -18.44
N THR A 113 -0.81 13.42 -18.86
CA THR A 113 -1.07 14.56 -17.98
C THR A 113 -2.57 14.66 -17.76
N TYR A 114 -3.00 14.45 -16.53
CA TYR A 114 -4.39 14.57 -16.12
C TYR A 114 -4.78 16.03 -15.93
N ALA A 115 -6.05 16.36 -16.13
CA ALA A 115 -6.60 17.71 -15.96
C ALA A 115 -6.49 18.22 -14.51
N ASN A 116 -6.38 17.31 -13.53
CA ASN A 116 -6.11 17.67 -12.13
C ASN A 116 -4.62 18.03 -11.87
N GLY A 117 -3.76 17.90 -12.89
CA GLY A 117 -2.33 18.18 -12.84
C GLY A 117 -1.45 16.98 -12.50
N ASP A 118 -2.02 15.82 -12.18
CA ASP A 118 -1.23 14.60 -12.01
C ASP A 118 -0.58 14.20 -13.35
N VAL A 119 0.58 13.58 -13.30
CA VAL A 119 1.32 13.12 -14.49
C VAL A 119 1.74 11.69 -14.29
N TYR A 120 1.29 10.80 -15.17
CA TYR A 120 1.83 9.47 -15.32
C TYR A 120 2.82 9.42 -16.46
N GLU A 121 3.97 8.80 -16.24
CA GLU A 121 5.00 8.54 -17.24
C GLU A 121 5.39 7.07 -17.15
N GLY A 122 5.13 6.28 -18.19
CA GLY A 122 5.39 4.85 -18.12
C GLY A 122 4.77 4.04 -19.25
N GLU A 123 4.69 2.74 -19.03
CA GLU A 123 4.15 1.78 -19.98
C GLU A 123 2.61 1.77 -19.98
N PHE A 124 2.05 1.62 -21.17
CA PHE A 124 0.63 1.45 -21.45
C PHE A 124 0.37 0.16 -22.22
N LYS A 125 -0.78 -0.45 -21.95
CA LYS A 125 -1.35 -1.54 -22.72
C LYS A 125 -2.86 -1.35 -22.86
N GLU A 126 -3.36 -1.34 -24.11
CA GLU A 126 -4.80 -1.23 -24.40
C GLU A 126 -5.48 -0.07 -23.65
N ASN A 127 -4.87 1.12 -23.72
CA ASN A 127 -5.32 2.35 -23.04
C ASN A 127 -5.18 2.37 -21.50
N LYS A 128 -4.50 1.39 -20.89
CA LYS A 128 -4.31 1.32 -19.44
C LYS A 128 -2.83 1.35 -19.08
N GLN A 129 -2.51 1.93 -17.93
CA GLN A 129 -1.16 1.84 -17.35
C GLN A 129 -0.88 0.37 -17.01
N ASP A 130 0.15 -0.20 -17.61
CA ASP A 130 0.47 -1.63 -17.48
C ASP A 130 1.96 -1.83 -17.80
N GLY A 131 2.73 -2.34 -16.84
CA GLY A 131 4.19 -2.34 -16.87
C GLY A 131 4.77 -1.44 -15.78
N TYR A 132 5.94 -0.84 -15.99
CA TYR A 132 6.54 0.09 -15.04
C TYR A 132 6.15 1.53 -15.34
N GLY A 133 5.92 2.33 -14.30
CA GLY A 133 5.60 3.74 -14.48
C GLY A 133 5.77 4.57 -13.23
N LYS A 134 5.71 5.89 -13.43
CA LYS A 134 5.83 6.91 -12.40
C LYS A 134 4.62 7.82 -12.45
N LEU A 135 3.90 7.91 -11.34
CA LEU A 135 2.79 8.82 -11.14
C LEU A 135 3.24 9.95 -10.19
N THR A 136 3.12 11.20 -10.62
CA THR A 136 3.45 12.38 -9.82
C THR A 136 2.24 13.28 -9.68
N SER A 137 2.06 13.87 -8.51
CA SER A 137 0.99 14.83 -8.23
C SER A 137 1.55 16.23 -7.93
N PRO A 138 0.84 17.31 -8.28
CA PRO A 138 1.19 18.66 -7.83
C PRO A 138 1.29 18.77 -6.30
N ASN A 139 0.59 17.89 -5.57
CA ASN A 139 0.62 17.80 -4.11
C ASN A 139 1.81 17.00 -3.56
N LYS A 140 2.88 16.81 -4.35
CA LYS A 140 4.14 16.14 -3.98
C LYS A 140 4.04 14.64 -3.67
N PHE A 141 2.88 14.03 -3.87
CA PHE A 141 2.80 12.57 -3.90
C PHE A 141 3.54 12.06 -5.15
N VAL A 142 4.32 10.99 -4.97
CA VAL A 142 5.00 10.28 -6.06
C VAL A 142 4.84 8.77 -5.85
N TYR A 143 4.41 8.06 -6.89
CA TYR A 143 4.56 6.62 -6.98
C TYR A 143 5.48 6.27 -8.14
N GLU A 144 6.34 5.27 -7.95
CA GLU A 144 7.22 4.74 -8.97
C GLU A 144 7.30 3.22 -8.81
N GLY A 145 6.79 2.46 -9.77
CA GLY A 145 6.63 1.01 -9.60
C GLY A 145 5.82 0.31 -10.67
N GLN A 146 5.46 -0.93 -10.37
CA GLN A 146 4.69 -1.81 -11.23
C GLN A 146 3.19 -1.47 -11.24
N MET A 147 2.67 -1.30 -12.45
CA MET A 147 1.28 -1.03 -12.75
C MET A 147 0.67 -2.22 -13.51
N LYS A 148 -0.60 -2.48 -13.26
CA LYS A 148 -1.38 -3.48 -14.00
C LYS A 148 -2.80 -2.99 -14.17
N LYS A 149 -3.26 -2.91 -15.43
CA LYS A 149 -4.62 -2.46 -15.76
C LYS A 149 -5.04 -1.15 -15.06
N GLY A 150 -4.11 -0.21 -14.87
CA GLY A 150 -4.37 1.09 -14.24
C GLY A 150 -4.26 1.10 -12.72
N MET A 151 -3.77 0.03 -12.09
CA MET A 151 -3.63 -0.08 -10.63
C MET A 151 -2.16 -0.33 -10.26
N MET A 152 -1.72 0.19 -9.11
CA MET A 152 -0.46 -0.22 -8.50
C MET A 152 -0.59 -1.71 -8.11
N ASP A 153 0.22 -2.57 -8.73
CA ASP A 153 0.16 -4.03 -8.58
C ASP A 153 1.55 -4.61 -8.84
N GLY A 154 2.13 -5.22 -7.81
CA GLY A 154 3.54 -5.58 -7.74
C GLY A 154 4.33 -4.64 -6.84
N TYR A 155 5.65 -4.59 -7.03
CA TYR A 155 6.54 -3.79 -6.22
C TYR A 155 6.57 -2.32 -6.66
N GLY A 156 6.60 -1.40 -5.69
CA GLY A 156 6.74 0.02 -5.96
C GLY A 156 7.18 0.84 -4.75
N ILE A 157 7.53 2.09 -5.02
CA ILE A 157 7.88 3.11 -4.03
C ILE A 157 6.82 4.19 -4.06
N TYR A 158 6.21 4.46 -2.92
CA TYR A 158 5.20 5.48 -2.71
C TYR A 158 5.72 6.52 -1.73
N THR A 159 6.01 7.72 -2.21
CA THR A 159 6.37 8.89 -1.39
C THR A 159 5.12 9.73 -1.13
N TYR A 160 4.71 9.80 0.12
CA TYR A 160 3.55 10.56 0.56
C TYR A 160 3.84 12.06 0.56
N SER A 161 2.80 12.88 0.44
CA SER A 161 2.91 14.35 0.49
C SER A 161 3.56 14.90 1.78
N ASN A 162 3.50 14.15 2.88
CA ASN A 162 4.12 14.50 4.15
C ASN A 162 5.62 14.09 4.24
N GLY A 163 6.16 13.42 3.21
CA GLY A 163 7.53 12.93 3.15
C GLY A 163 7.74 11.52 3.69
N ASP A 164 6.68 10.85 4.20
CA ASP A 164 6.76 9.44 4.52
C ASP A 164 6.96 8.62 3.23
N VAL A 165 7.59 7.46 3.33
CA VAL A 165 7.89 6.61 2.18
C VAL A 165 7.51 5.17 2.49
N TYR A 166 6.69 4.58 1.63
CA TYR A 166 6.50 3.13 1.55
C TYR A 166 7.28 2.58 0.36
N GLU A 167 7.98 1.47 0.57
CA GLU A 167 8.69 0.71 -0.44
C GLU A 167 8.34 -0.76 -0.25
N GLY A 168 7.60 -1.36 -1.18
CA GLY A 168 7.12 -2.72 -0.98
C GLY A 168 6.10 -3.17 -2.02
N GLU A 169 5.43 -4.27 -1.67
CA GLU A 169 4.42 -4.91 -2.49
C GLU A 169 3.08 -4.16 -2.44
N PHE A 170 2.42 -4.09 -3.60
CA PHE A 170 1.08 -3.57 -3.82
C PHE A 170 0.21 -4.63 -4.50
N LYS A 171 -1.08 -4.60 -4.21
CA LYS A 171 -2.10 -5.38 -4.90
C LYS A 171 -3.35 -4.52 -5.07
N GLU A 172 -3.73 -4.26 -6.32
CA GLU A 172 -4.94 -3.48 -6.64
C GLU A 172 -5.00 -2.12 -5.92
N ASN A 173 -3.89 -1.38 -5.91
CA ASN A 173 -3.66 -0.10 -5.21
C ASN A 173 -3.49 -0.15 -3.68
N VAL A 174 -3.49 -1.34 -3.08
CA VAL A 174 -3.37 -1.53 -1.63
C VAL A 174 -1.99 -2.07 -1.28
N GLN A 175 -1.36 -1.57 -0.21
CA GLN A 175 -0.13 -2.16 0.33
C GLN A 175 -0.44 -3.51 0.97
N GLU A 176 0.20 -4.56 0.44
CA GLU A 176 -0.10 -5.95 0.78
C GLU A 176 1.19 -6.75 0.64
N GLY A 177 1.53 -7.59 1.62
CA GLY A 177 2.74 -8.42 1.58
C GLY A 177 3.90 -7.79 2.34
N LYS A 178 5.13 -7.90 1.84
CA LYS A 178 6.32 -7.34 2.53
C LYS A 178 6.60 -5.93 2.06
N GLY A 179 7.04 -5.09 3.00
CA GLY A 179 7.42 -3.72 2.69
C GLY A 179 8.24 -3.05 3.78
N LYS A 180 8.65 -1.82 3.48
CA LYS A 180 9.39 -0.91 4.33
C LYS A 180 8.66 0.43 4.38
N PHE A 181 8.32 0.88 5.58
CA PHE A 181 7.71 2.18 5.81
C PHE A 181 8.64 3.08 6.61
N THR A 182 9.03 4.20 6.02
CA THR A 182 9.94 5.17 6.60
C THR A 182 9.19 6.44 6.96
N VAL A 183 9.22 6.80 8.23
CA VAL A 183 8.78 8.11 8.74
C VAL A 183 10.03 8.91 9.09
N PRO A 184 10.45 9.88 8.25
CA PRO A 184 11.72 10.57 8.41
C PRO A 184 11.93 11.12 9.82
N ASN A 185 13.13 10.89 10.37
CA ASN A 185 13.54 11.31 11.72
C ASN A 185 12.69 10.73 12.88
N LYS A 186 11.80 9.77 12.63
CA LYS A 186 10.99 9.13 13.67
C LYS A 186 11.25 7.63 13.77
N TYR A 187 10.97 6.88 12.71
CA TYR A 187 11.19 5.44 12.70
C TYR A 187 11.19 4.86 11.28
N VAL A 188 11.74 3.66 11.16
CA VAL A 188 11.65 2.79 9.99
C VAL A 188 11.01 1.48 10.44
N TYR A 189 9.95 1.06 9.76
CA TYR A 189 9.36 -0.26 9.88
C TYR A 189 9.72 -1.12 8.66
N GLU A 190 10.08 -2.37 8.89
CA GLU A 190 10.28 -3.38 7.83
C GLU A 190 9.53 -4.66 8.26
N GLY A 191 8.60 -5.14 7.42
CA GLY A 191 7.77 -6.29 7.79
C GLY A 191 6.56 -6.47 6.89
N GLU A 192 5.51 -7.05 7.45
CA GLU A 192 4.27 -7.37 6.76
C GLU A 192 3.26 -6.21 6.77
N PHE A 193 2.53 -6.11 5.67
CA PHE A 193 1.44 -5.20 5.40
C PHE A 193 0.22 -5.99 4.92
N LYS A 194 -0.95 -5.53 5.34
CA LYS A 194 -2.24 -6.03 4.89
C LYS A 194 -3.27 -4.92 4.92
N ASP A 195 -4.02 -4.76 3.84
CA ASP A 195 -5.07 -3.75 3.71
C ASP A 195 -4.58 -2.33 4.07
N ASP A 196 -3.40 -1.92 3.57
CA ASP A 196 -2.70 -0.65 3.87
C ASP A 196 -2.17 -0.48 5.30
N PHE A 197 -2.29 -1.51 6.14
CA PHE A 197 -1.84 -1.46 7.52
C PHE A 197 -0.66 -2.39 7.77
N ILE A 198 0.29 -1.92 8.58
CA ILE A 198 1.29 -2.76 9.24
C ILE A 198 0.55 -3.87 10.04
N ASN A 199 0.73 -5.12 9.63
CA ASN A 199 0.04 -6.29 10.19
C ASN A 199 0.92 -7.52 10.03
N GLY A 200 0.99 -8.37 11.05
CA GLY A 200 1.86 -9.57 11.02
C GLY A 200 3.20 -9.30 11.71
N HIS A 201 4.27 -9.94 11.24
CA HIS A 201 5.59 -9.79 11.86
C HIS A 201 6.42 -8.68 11.20
N GLY A 202 7.17 -7.95 12.03
CA GLY A 202 8.09 -6.93 11.53
C GLY A 202 9.05 -6.39 12.58
N VAL A 203 9.85 -5.43 12.12
CA VAL A 203 10.87 -4.74 12.91
C VAL A 203 10.64 -3.24 12.78
N THR A 204 10.55 -2.54 13.91
CA THR A 204 10.60 -1.07 13.95
C THR A 204 11.90 -0.61 14.57
N THR A 205 12.67 0.21 13.86
CA THR A 205 13.84 0.91 14.39
C THR A 205 13.47 2.39 14.59
N TYR A 206 13.61 2.90 15.80
CA TYR A 206 13.26 4.26 16.17
C TYR A 206 14.47 5.19 16.07
N ALA A 207 14.25 6.47 15.82
CA ALA A 207 15.31 7.48 15.69
C ALA A 207 16.13 7.67 16.98
N ASN A 208 15.57 7.33 18.14
CA ASN A 208 16.28 7.35 19.42
C ASN A 208 17.20 6.12 19.63
N GLY A 209 17.21 5.16 18.70
CA GLY A 209 17.98 3.92 18.78
C GLY A 209 17.23 2.74 19.38
N ASP A 210 15.99 2.92 19.85
CA ASP A 210 15.16 1.80 20.29
C ASP A 210 14.79 0.91 19.09
N LYS A 211 14.54 -0.37 19.35
CA LYS A 211 14.12 -1.34 18.35
C LYS A 211 12.99 -2.20 18.91
N TYR A 212 11.94 -2.42 18.14
CA TYR A 212 10.95 -3.46 18.39
C TYR A 212 11.00 -4.52 17.29
N GLU A 213 10.85 -5.78 17.65
CA GLU A 213 10.76 -6.92 16.74
C GLU A 213 9.70 -7.87 17.27
N GLY A 214 8.66 -8.13 16.49
CA GLY A 214 7.53 -8.95 16.94
C GLY A 214 6.28 -8.78 16.10
N GLU A 215 5.15 -9.13 16.69
CA GLU A 215 3.83 -9.08 16.05
C GLU A 215 3.22 -7.67 16.08
N PHE A 216 2.44 -7.37 15.05
CA PHE A 216 1.69 -6.14 14.85
C PHE A 216 0.26 -6.41 14.39
N VAL A 217 -0.67 -5.58 14.86
CA VAL A 217 -2.05 -5.51 14.38
C VAL A 217 -2.42 -4.05 14.16
N LYS A 218 -2.78 -3.68 12.93
CA LYS A 218 -3.15 -2.31 12.53
C LYS A 218 -2.14 -1.25 13.01
N GLY A 219 -0.85 -1.54 12.85
CA GLY A 219 0.25 -0.66 13.25
C GLY A 219 0.57 -0.62 14.74
N MET A 220 -0.16 -1.35 15.58
CA MET A 220 0.14 -1.47 17.01
C MET A 220 0.93 -2.74 17.29
N LYS A 221 1.92 -2.66 18.18
CA LYS A 221 2.60 -3.85 18.73
C LYS A 221 1.55 -4.68 19.48
N GLU A 222 1.47 -5.94 19.15
CA GLU A 222 0.50 -6.89 19.71
C GLU A 222 1.21 -8.24 19.87
N GLY A 223 0.67 -9.14 20.68
CA GLY A 223 1.19 -10.51 20.75
C GLY A 223 2.62 -10.58 21.32
N LEU A 224 3.46 -11.47 20.80
CA LEU A 224 4.83 -11.66 21.30
C LEU A 224 5.82 -10.73 20.60
N GLY A 225 6.76 -10.18 21.38
CA GLY A 225 7.82 -9.34 20.83
C GLY A 225 9.00 -9.12 21.75
N THR A 226 10.05 -8.54 21.16
CA THR A 226 11.24 -8.04 21.84
C THR A 226 11.34 -6.53 21.62
N TYR A 227 11.47 -5.78 22.70
CA TYR A 227 11.79 -4.36 22.67
C TYR A 227 13.18 -4.13 23.24
N THR A 228 14.12 -3.75 22.39
CA THR A 228 15.49 -3.39 22.77
C THR A 228 15.56 -1.87 22.89
N TYR A 229 15.96 -1.39 24.06
CA TYR A 229 16.12 0.03 24.32
C TYR A 229 17.52 0.48 23.88
N ALA A 230 17.66 1.74 23.48
CA ALA A 230 18.93 2.32 23.05
C ALA A 230 20.03 2.26 24.13
N ASN A 231 19.64 2.20 25.40
CA ASN A 231 20.54 2.04 26.53
C ASN A 231 21.06 0.59 26.74
N GLY A 232 20.61 -0.36 25.92
CA GLY A 232 21.00 -1.77 25.99
C GLY A 232 20.05 -2.66 26.82
N ASN A 233 19.10 -2.08 27.56
CA ASN A 233 18.06 -2.88 28.20
C ASN A 233 17.20 -3.58 27.15
N LYS A 234 16.51 -4.66 27.53
CA LYS A 234 15.68 -5.42 26.59
C LYS A 234 14.48 -6.02 27.31
N TYR A 235 13.28 -5.80 26.80
CA TYR A 235 12.08 -6.52 27.21
C TYR A 235 11.76 -7.64 26.21
N VAL A 236 11.46 -8.83 26.70
CA VAL A 236 10.95 -9.96 25.92
C VAL A 236 9.65 -10.44 26.55
N GLY A 237 8.57 -10.42 25.81
CA GLY A 237 7.28 -10.86 26.33
C GLY A 237 6.11 -10.42 25.49
N SER A 238 4.94 -10.43 26.10
CA SER A 238 3.71 -10.07 25.43
C SER A 238 3.48 -8.55 25.38
N PHE A 239 2.79 -8.11 24.33
CA PHE A 239 2.36 -6.75 24.03
C PHE A 239 0.87 -6.71 23.73
N LYS A 240 0.22 -5.61 24.10
CA LYS A 240 -1.18 -5.34 23.77
C LYS A 240 -1.36 -3.84 23.55
N ASN A 241 -1.96 -3.45 22.43
CA ASN A 241 -2.18 -2.04 22.08
C ASN A 241 -0.91 -1.18 22.21
N GLY A 242 0.24 -1.71 21.79
CA GLY A 242 1.52 -0.99 21.83
C GLY A 242 2.29 -1.05 23.16
N LYS A 243 1.72 -1.65 24.21
CA LYS A 243 2.29 -1.65 25.57
C LYS A 243 2.69 -3.05 26.02
N LYS A 244 3.70 -3.15 26.89
CA LYS A 244 4.05 -4.40 27.59
C LYS A 244 2.84 -4.88 28.40
N HIS A 245 2.41 -6.12 28.17
CA HIS A 245 1.20 -6.67 28.77
C HIS A 245 1.28 -8.20 28.83
N GLY A 246 0.83 -8.83 29.90
CA GLY A 246 0.96 -10.29 30.08
C GLY A 246 2.32 -10.70 30.62
N SER A 247 2.79 -11.91 30.32
CA SER A 247 4.07 -12.40 30.83
C SER A 247 5.26 -11.81 30.07
N GLY A 248 6.32 -11.45 30.77
CA GLY A 248 7.55 -10.96 30.15
C GLY A 248 8.71 -10.78 31.10
N VAL A 249 9.90 -10.63 30.52
CA VAL A 249 11.17 -10.42 31.21
C VAL A 249 11.82 -9.15 30.70
N LEU A 250 12.15 -8.22 31.61
CA LEU A 250 12.98 -7.05 31.35
C LEU A 250 14.41 -7.33 31.80
N TYR A 251 15.33 -7.41 30.85
CA TYR A 251 16.77 -7.55 31.07
C TYR A 251 17.42 -6.17 31.13
N TYR A 252 18.23 -5.96 32.15
CA TYR A 252 19.04 -4.76 32.30
C TYR A 252 20.48 -5.02 31.84
N ILE A 253 21.15 -3.96 31.38
CA ILE A 253 22.53 -4.05 30.88
C ILE A 253 23.55 -4.46 31.95
N ASP A 254 23.22 -4.27 33.23
CA ASP A 254 24.03 -4.72 34.38
C ASP A 254 23.91 -6.23 34.66
N GLY A 255 23.08 -6.95 33.89
CA GLY A 255 22.84 -8.38 34.01
C GLY A 255 21.69 -8.74 34.95
N THR A 256 21.08 -7.77 35.64
CA THR A 256 19.86 -8.01 36.43
C THR A 256 18.63 -8.16 35.51
N LEU A 257 17.54 -8.71 36.06
CA LEU A 257 16.29 -8.85 35.33
C LEU A 257 15.07 -8.71 36.24
N GLU A 258 13.95 -8.30 35.64
CA GLU A 258 12.62 -8.32 36.22
C GLU A 258 11.73 -9.25 35.39
N GLU A 259 11.26 -10.33 36.01
CA GLU A 259 10.37 -11.30 35.38
C GLU A 259 9.01 -11.31 36.07
N GLY A 260 7.95 -11.29 35.29
CA GLY A 260 6.62 -11.36 35.84
C GLY A 260 5.50 -10.97 34.89
N ARG A 261 4.36 -10.59 35.48
CA ARG A 261 3.18 -10.11 34.76
C ARG A 261 3.23 -8.60 34.63
N TRP A 262 2.99 -8.11 33.42
CA TRP A 262 2.93 -6.70 33.05
C TRP A 262 1.50 -6.28 32.70
N GLU A 263 1.11 -5.08 33.10
CA GLU A 263 -0.15 -4.46 32.70
C GLU A 263 0.10 -3.00 32.31
N ASN A 264 -0.04 -2.71 31.01
CA ASN A 264 0.10 -1.35 30.46
C ASN A 264 1.46 -0.71 30.81
N ASP A 265 2.55 -1.43 30.55
CA ASP A 265 3.94 -1.05 30.84
C ASP A 265 4.36 -1.10 32.31
N VAL A 266 3.48 -1.54 33.22
CA VAL A 266 3.78 -1.67 34.66
C VAL A 266 3.91 -3.14 35.05
N LEU A 267 4.99 -3.51 35.75
CA LEU A 267 5.12 -4.82 36.37
C LEU A 267 4.18 -4.92 37.58
N VAL A 268 3.23 -5.85 37.55
CA VAL A 268 2.19 -6.01 38.59
C VAL A 268 2.39 -7.23 39.48
N SER A 269 3.12 -8.25 39.01
CA SER A 269 3.52 -9.40 39.84
C SER A 269 4.87 -9.93 39.41
N SER A 270 5.89 -9.81 40.25
CA SER A 270 7.18 -10.49 40.08
C SER A 270 7.05 -11.97 40.43
N ASN A 271 7.82 -12.85 39.78
CA ASN A 271 7.84 -14.27 40.16
C ASN A 271 8.43 -14.41 41.59
N PRO A 272 7.70 -14.95 42.59
CA PRO A 272 8.15 -15.01 43.99
C PRO A 272 9.22 -16.10 44.26
N GLU A 273 9.55 -16.96 43.30
CA GLU A 273 10.45 -18.11 43.53
C GLU A 273 11.95 -17.77 43.71
N LYS A 274 12.34 -16.49 43.70
CA LYS A 274 13.73 -16.06 43.95
C LYS A 274 13.98 -15.40 45.32
N ASP A 275 12.97 -15.19 46.16
CA ASP A 275 13.15 -14.57 47.48
C ASP A 275 13.33 -15.56 48.65
N ASP A 276 13.16 -16.87 48.43
CA ASP A 276 13.21 -17.89 49.49
C ASP A 276 14.55 -18.64 49.64
N SER A 277 15.66 -18.13 49.08
CA SER A 277 17.01 -18.75 49.25
C SER A 277 17.96 -17.99 50.19
N ALA A 278 17.46 -17.02 50.96
CA ALA A 278 18.24 -16.26 51.94
C ALA A 278 17.71 -16.42 53.38
N GLN A 279 17.44 -17.64 53.83
CA GLN A 279 17.35 -17.98 55.26
C GLN A 279 17.89 -19.39 55.55
N GLU A 280 19.20 -19.59 55.39
CA GLU A 280 19.92 -20.58 56.19
C GLU A 280 21.22 -19.96 56.70
N GLY A 281 21.36 -19.89 58.03
CA GLY A 281 22.63 -19.64 58.70
C GLY A 281 22.63 -18.46 59.68
N ASP A 282 22.03 -18.64 60.86
CA ASP A 282 22.78 -18.41 62.11
C ASP A 282 21.94 -18.81 63.33
N THR A 283 22.29 -19.94 63.94
CA THR A 283 22.27 -20.07 65.40
C THR A 283 23.30 -21.13 65.79
N GLN A 284 24.52 -20.65 66.08
CA GLN A 284 25.50 -21.36 66.90
C GLN A 284 25.22 -21.11 68.39
N GLU A 285 25.62 -22.11 69.17
CA GLU A 285 25.67 -22.26 70.64
C GLU A 285 24.39 -22.71 71.37
#